data_AF-A0ABD6III9-F1
#
_entry.id   AF-A0ABD6III9-F1
#
_cell.length_a   1.000
_cell.length_b   1.000
_cell.length_c   1.000
_cell.angle_alpha   90.00
_cell.angle_beta   90.00
_cell.angle_gamma   90.00
#
_symmetry.space_group_name_H-M   'P 1'
#
loop_
_entity.id
_entity.type
_entity.pdbx_description
1 polymer ?
#
loop_
_entity_poly.entity_id
_entity_poly.type
_entity_poly.pdbx_seq_one_letter_code
_entity_poly.pdbx_strand_id
1 'polypeptide(L)'
;MAVGGIGGAQAYADDSANVLQQQINEVLAKTQGGVQISPTEIAWENGNVIMSFPEPGEMSAPAASPAAAKLEATVSAPEGTSPAAIAAAADDASADDAVDEGSTDDDPSGIVAAGSDSGCPTVTFGNDFYCFYQYKNYGGRRIQFSEKYTMSNAVMLDKYDFENKTSSWSNKGGKIIYVAGRTVTGSNASCNNYVNNKRPVLWEETNHSHSSSLGSLDNMADCFWTS
;
A
#
# COMPACT_ATOMS: atom_id res chain seq x y z
N MET A 1 -31.38 -23.44 35.73
CA MET A 1 -31.14 -23.41 34.27
C MET A 1 -30.21 -22.25 33.99
N ALA A 2 -28.95 -22.54 33.66
CA ALA A 2 -27.98 -21.51 33.28
C ALA A 2 -28.06 -21.36 31.76
N VAL A 3 -28.33 -20.15 31.28
CA VAL A 3 -28.41 -19.83 29.85
C VAL A 3 -27.00 -19.47 29.40
N GLY A 4 -26.39 -20.35 28.61
CA GLY A 4 -25.10 -20.11 27.96
C GLY A 4 -25.26 -19.08 26.85
N GLY A 5 -24.52 -17.98 26.94
CA GLY A 5 -24.52 -16.92 25.95
C GLY A 5 -23.14 -16.27 25.88
N ILE A 6 -22.22 -16.90 25.15
CA ILE A 6 -20.95 -16.35 24.64
C ILE A 6 -20.40 -17.42 23.69
N GLY A 7 -20.80 -17.38 22.42
CA GLY A 7 -20.35 -18.35 21.43
C GLY A 7 -20.45 -17.85 19.99
N GLY A 8 -21.39 -16.94 19.71
CA GLY A 8 -21.55 -16.34 18.39
C GLY A 8 -20.40 -15.40 18.01
N ALA A 9 -20.14 -14.37 18.82
CA ALA A 9 -19.16 -13.33 18.48
C ALA A 9 -17.73 -13.86 18.27
N GLN A 10 -17.33 -14.87 19.04
CA GLN A 10 -16.00 -15.47 18.95
C GLN A 10 -15.85 -16.35 17.70
N ALA A 11 -16.88 -17.11 17.32
CA ALA A 11 -16.87 -17.90 16.09
C ALA A 11 -16.84 -17.01 14.82
N TYR A 12 -17.57 -15.89 14.80
CA TYR A 12 -17.51 -14.94 13.69
C TYR A 12 -16.14 -14.27 13.56
N ALA A 13 -15.48 -13.96 14.68
CA ALA A 13 -14.11 -13.41 14.67
C ALA A 13 -13.09 -14.43 14.13
N ASP A 14 -13.20 -15.69 14.55
CA ASP A 14 -12.32 -16.78 14.10
C ASP A 14 -12.49 -17.06 12.58
N ASP A 15 -13.73 -17.07 12.08
CA ASP A 15 -14.02 -17.23 10.65
C ASP A 15 -13.47 -16.06 9.82
N SER A 16 -13.63 -14.84 10.32
CA SER A 16 -13.17 -13.63 9.60
C SER A 16 -11.64 -13.54 9.56
N ALA A 17 -10.95 -13.92 10.64
CA ALA A 17 -9.49 -14.05 10.66
C ALA A 17 -8.99 -15.15 9.70
N ASN A 18 -9.74 -16.25 9.56
CA ASN A 18 -9.40 -17.30 8.60
C ASN A 18 -9.47 -16.81 7.14
N VAL A 19 -10.50 -16.03 6.81
CA VAL A 19 -10.65 -15.42 5.47
C VAL A 19 -9.49 -14.49 5.14
N LEU A 20 -9.08 -13.63 6.08
CA LEU A 20 -7.92 -12.76 5.88
C LEU A 20 -6.64 -13.58 5.65
N GLN A 21 -6.39 -14.59 6.49
CA GLN A 21 -5.21 -15.43 6.33
C GLN A 21 -5.22 -16.20 5.00
N GLN A 22 -6.39 -16.61 4.51
CA GLN A 22 -6.52 -17.20 3.18
C GLN A 22 -6.12 -16.22 2.08
N GLN A 23 -6.55 -14.95 2.15
CA GLN A 23 -6.15 -13.92 1.18
C GLN A 23 -4.62 -13.70 1.17
N ILE A 24 -4.00 -13.64 2.35
CA ILE A 24 -2.54 -13.55 2.49
C ILE A 24 -1.86 -14.75 1.84
N ASN A 25 -2.34 -15.96 2.14
CA ASN A 25 -1.79 -17.19 1.57
C ASN A 25 -1.94 -17.23 0.03
N GLU A 26 -3.04 -16.73 -0.51
CA GLU A 26 -3.24 -16.63 -1.96
C GLU A 26 -2.24 -15.67 -2.62
N VAL A 27 -1.95 -14.53 -2.00
CA VAL A 27 -0.91 -13.61 -2.49
C VAL A 27 0.47 -14.25 -2.40
N LEU A 28 0.81 -14.88 -1.28
CA LEU A 28 2.09 -15.59 -1.12
C LEU A 28 2.27 -16.75 -2.09
N ALA A 29 1.18 -17.43 -2.48
CA ALA A 29 1.21 -18.51 -3.46
C ALA A 29 1.42 -18.00 -4.91
N LYS A 30 0.96 -16.79 -5.22
CA LYS A 30 1.08 -16.17 -6.56
C LYS A 30 2.36 -15.37 -6.75
N THR A 31 2.94 -14.86 -5.67
CA THR A 31 4.10 -13.95 -5.70
C THR A 31 5.35 -14.66 -5.21
N GLN A 32 6.51 -14.27 -5.71
CA GLN A 32 7.78 -14.87 -5.30
C GLN A 32 8.51 -13.96 -4.31
N GLY A 33 9.01 -14.54 -3.21
CA GLY A 33 9.86 -13.85 -2.23
C GLY A 33 9.10 -13.02 -1.19
N GLY A 34 7.77 -13.10 -1.17
CA GLY A 34 6.95 -12.48 -0.12
C GLY A 34 7.07 -13.24 1.19
N VAL A 35 7.10 -12.50 2.29
CA VAL A 35 7.11 -13.05 3.66
C VAL A 35 6.02 -12.33 4.45
N GLN A 36 5.12 -13.09 5.07
CA GLN A 36 4.16 -12.52 6.03
C GLN A 36 4.93 -12.03 7.26
N ILE A 37 4.80 -10.73 7.58
CA ILE A 37 5.52 -10.07 8.67
C ILE A 37 4.60 -9.74 9.86
N SER A 38 3.29 -9.74 9.64
CA SER A 38 2.26 -9.51 10.66
C SER A 38 0.94 -10.23 10.26
N PRO A 39 -0.10 -10.23 11.11
CA PRO A 39 -1.40 -10.82 10.75
C PRO A 39 -2.05 -10.22 9.50
N THR A 40 -1.68 -8.99 9.11
CA THR A 40 -2.29 -8.24 8.01
C THR A 40 -1.29 -7.83 6.93
N GLU A 41 -0.01 -8.21 7.01
CA GLU A 41 1.01 -7.65 6.12
C GLU A 41 2.00 -8.67 5.55
N ILE A 42 2.38 -8.42 4.30
CA ILE A 42 3.43 -9.14 3.57
C ILE A 42 4.51 -8.15 3.17
N ALA A 43 5.77 -8.52 3.33
CA ALA A 43 6.91 -7.78 2.82
C ALA A 43 7.65 -8.55 1.73
N TRP A 44 8.15 -7.82 0.74
CA TRP A 44 9.10 -8.28 -0.25
C TRP A 44 10.36 -7.42 -0.20
N GLU A 45 11.43 -7.89 -0.84
CA GLU A 45 12.63 -7.08 -1.09
C GLU A 45 13.21 -6.46 0.19
N ASN A 46 13.22 -7.21 1.29
CA ASN A 46 13.71 -6.78 2.60
C ASN A 46 12.98 -5.55 3.19
N GLY A 47 11.70 -5.36 2.85
CA GLY A 47 10.89 -4.25 3.35
C GLY A 47 10.76 -3.08 2.38
N ASN A 48 11.41 -3.15 1.23
CA ASN A 48 11.27 -2.12 0.20
C ASN A 48 9.87 -2.11 -0.44
N VAL A 49 9.16 -3.22 -0.35
CA VAL A 49 7.75 -3.34 -0.75
C VAL A 49 6.99 -4.00 0.37
N ILE A 50 5.91 -3.36 0.83
CA ILE A 50 5.02 -3.91 1.85
C ILE A 50 3.59 -3.82 1.33
N MET A 51 2.82 -4.88 1.54
CA MET A 51 1.38 -4.87 1.32
C MET A 51 0.68 -5.08 2.65
N SER A 52 -0.23 -4.17 2.97
CA SER A 52 -1.10 -4.22 4.15
C SER A 52 -2.53 -4.50 3.70
N PHE A 53 -3.18 -5.44 4.38
CA PHE A 53 -4.56 -5.85 4.14
C PHE A 53 -5.47 -5.24 5.21
N PRO A 54 -6.71 -4.85 4.86
CA PRO A 54 -7.71 -4.48 5.86
C PRO A 54 -7.90 -5.61 6.87
N GLU A 55 -8.11 -5.24 8.14
CA GLU A 55 -8.59 -6.18 9.13
C GLU A 55 -10.00 -6.66 8.78
N PRO A 56 -10.42 -7.84 9.27
CA PRO A 56 -11.75 -8.34 8.93
C PRO A 56 -12.85 -7.41 9.46
N GLY A 57 -13.65 -6.88 8.53
CA GLY A 57 -14.71 -5.89 8.82
C GLY A 57 -14.31 -4.45 8.53
N GLU A 58 -13.01 -4.18 8.36
CA GLU A 58 -12.50 -2.86 8.03
C GLU A 58 -12.45 -2.62 6.53
N MET A 59 -12.61 -1.35 6.14
CA MET A 59 -12.63 -0.95 4.72
C MET A 59 -11.26 -0.52 4.20
N SER A 60 -10.31 -0.22 5.08
CA SER A 60 -8.96 0.25 4.73
C SER A 60 -7.91 -0.56 5.48
N ALA A 61 -6.74 -0.69 4.85
CA ALA A 61 -5.58 -1.26 5.52
C ALA A 61 -5.20 -0.41 6.76
N PRO A 62 -4.78 -1.04 7.87
CA PRO A 62 -4.37 -0.32 9.06
C PRO A 62 -3.07 0.47 8.82
N ALA A 63 -2.66 1.27 9.80
CA ALA A 63 -1.30 1.80 9.87
C ALA A 63 -0.27 0.64 9.91
N ALA A 64 1.00 0.96 9.66
CA ALA A 64 2.08 -0.02 9.67
C ALA A 64 2.15 -0.76 11.01
N SER A 65 2.25 -2.09 11.00
CA SER A 65 2.55 -2.82 12.23
C SER A 65 3.97 -2.50 12.72
N PRO A 66 4.32 -2.80 13.98
CA PRO A 66 5.70 -2.63 14.46
C PRO A 66 6.74 -3.38 13.62
N ALA A 67 6.37 -4.50 12.99
CA ALA A 67 7.25 -5.23 12.09
C ALA A 67 7.46 -4.47 10.76
N ALA A 68 6.38 -3.91 10.20
CA ALA A 68 6.44 -3.08 8.99
C ALA A 68 7.21 -1.79 9.24
N ALA A 69 6.89 -1.04 10.30
CA ALA A 69 7.59 0.20 10.67
C ALA A 69 9.10 -0.02 10.88
N LYS A 70 9.49 -1.16 11.45
CA LYS A 70 10.92 -1.52 11.58
C LYS A 70 11.58 -1.77 10.23
N LEU A 71 10.90 -2.45 9.31
CA LEU A 71 11.41 -2.67 7.96
C LEU A 71 11.50 -1.34 7.18
N GLU A 72 10.46 -0.51 7.26
CA GLU A 72 10.41 0.83 6.68
C GLU A 72 11.55 1.72 7.17
N ALA A 73 11.77 1.77 8.49
CA ALA A 73 12.88 2.50 9.08
C ALA A 73 14.24 1.93 8.64
N THR A 74 14.34 0.61 8.48
CA THR A 74 15.58 -0.06 8.03
C THR A 74 15.92 0.30 6.59
N VAL A 75 14.96 0.21 5.66
CA VAL A 75 15.17 0.55 4.25
C VAL A 75 15.37 2.05 4.05
N SER A 76 14.84 2.85 4.97
CA SER A 76 15.00 4.30 4.96
C SER A 76 16.30 4.77 5.58
N ALA A 77 16.99 3.96 6.38
CA ALA A 77 18.14 4.40 7.13
C ALA A 77 19.37 4.63 6.24
N PRO A 78 20.10 5.75 6.40
CA PRO A 78 21.40 5.93 5.78
C PRO A 78 22.37 4.81 6.17
N GLU A 79 23.30 4.48 5.27
CA GLU A 79 24.35 3.49 5.57
C GLU A 79 25.10 3.87 6.86
N GLY A 80 25.29 2.88 7.74
CA GLY A 80 25.96 3.07 9.03
C GLY A 80 25.06 3.61 10.15
N THR A 81 23.76 3.81 9.92
CA THR A 81 22.80 4.12 10.99
C THR A 81 22.75 2.98 12.01
N SER A 82 22.89 3.32 13.29
CA SER A 82 22.91 2.30 14.35
C SER A 82 21.55 1.59 14.47
N PRO A 83 21.52 0.29 14.84
CA PRO A 83 20.26 -0.43 15.07
C PRO A 83 19.35 0.23 16.12
N ALA A 84 19.92 0.92 17.11
CA ALA A 84 19.16 1.65 18.13
C ALA A 84 18.44 2.88 17.55
N ALA A 85 19.08 3.59 16.62
CA ALA A 85 18.45 4.72 15.93
C ALA A 85 17.33 4.26 14.98
N ILE A 86 17.53 3.12 14.30
CA ILE A 86 16.49 2.51 13.46
C ILE A 86 15.28 2.11 14.30
N ALA A 87 15.51 1.48 15.46
CA ALA A 87 14.43 1.10 16.36
C ALA A 87 13.65 2.34 16.88
N ALA A 88 14.36 3.40 17.29
CA ALA A 88 13.71 4.62 17.76
C ALA A 88 12.85 5.29 16.67
N ALA A 89 13.28 5.27 15.41
CA ALA A 89 12.48 5.79 14.29
C ALA A 89 11.27 4.90 13.98
N ALA A 90 11.41 3.58 14.09
CA ALA A 90 10.30 2.65 13.92
C ALA A 90 9.23 2.80 15.00
N ASP A 91 9.64 3.06 16.25
CA ASP A 91 8.71 3.30 17.36
C ASP A 91 7.90 4.59 17.15
N ASP A 92 8.51 5.65 16.60
CA ASP A 92 7.84 6.90 16.25
C ASP A 92 6.84 6.70 15.09
N ALA A 93 7.26 5.99 14.03
CA ALA A 93 6.41 5.67 12.88
C ALA A 93 5.22 4.76 13.24
N SER A 94 5.36 3.92 14.27
CA SER A 94 4.27 3.06 14.78
C SER A 94 3.32 3.80 15.72
N ALA A 95 3.70 5.00 16.18
CA ALA A 95 2.96 5.81 17.16
C ALA A 95 2.08 6.90 16.51
N ASP A 96 2.05 6.98 15.17
CA ASP A 96 0.95 7.61 14.42
C ASP A 96 -0.32 6.77 14.66
N ASP A 97 -0.90 6.98 15.83
CA ASP A 97 -2.25 6.58 16.18
C ASP A 97 -3.12 7.78 15.80
N ALA A 98 -3.59 7.79 14.54
CA ALA A 98 -4.63 8.63 13.97
C ALA A 98 -4.95 9.93 14.75
N VAL A 99 -4.12 10.97 14.60
CA VAL A 99 -4.63 12.33 14.75
C VAL A 99 -5.42 12.67 13.49
N ASP A 100 -6.73 12.42 13.58
CA ASP A 100 -7.78 12.99 12.74
C ASP A 100 -7.71 14.53 12.78
N GLU A 101 -6.79 15.10 12.01
CA GLU A 101 -6.83 16.51 11.65
C GLU A 101 -7.82 16.63 10.49
N GLY A 102 -9.07 16.88 10.87
CA GLY A 102 -10.23 16.77 10.01
C GLY A 102 -10.14 17.53 8.70
N SER A 103 -10.52 16.84 7.62
CA SER A 103 -10.98 17.47 6.39
C SER A 103 -12.42 17.90 6.60
N THR A 104 -12.66 19.19 6.89
CA THR A 104 -14.00 19.77 6.92
C THR A 104 -14.55 19.92 5.50
N ASP A 105 -15.09 18.84 4.95
CA ASP A 105 -16.06 18.92 3.85
C ASP A 105 -17.38 18.29 4.35
N ASP A 106 -18.19 19.14 4.99
CA ASP A 106 -19.58 18.84 5.37
C ASP A 106 -20.43 18.58 4.12
N ASP A 107 -20.48 17.33 3.64
CA ASP A 107 -21.56 16.82 2.77
C ASP A 107 -22.49 15.92 3.61
N PRO A 108 -23.75 16.33 3.89
CA PRO A 108 -24.68 15.62 4.76
C PRO A 108 -25.40 14.46 4.04
N SER A 109 -24.66 13.71 3.24
CA SER A 109 -25.12 12.50 2.57
C SER A 109 -24.51 11.31 3.33
N GLY A 110 -25.30 10.54 4.08
CA GLY A 110 -24.83 9.46 4.96
C GLY A 110 -24.05 8.33 4.25
N ILE A 111 -22.78 8.58 3.93
CA ILE A 111 -21.87 7.69 3.20
C ILE A 111 -20.75 7.25 4.15
N VAL A 112 -20.47 5.97 4.03
CA VAL A 112 -19.49 5.12 4.73
C VAL A 112 -18.15 5.81 5.02
N ALA A 113 -17.56 5.54 6.20
CA ALA A 113 -16.26 6.08 6.58
C ALA A 113 -15.21 5.78 5.49
N ALA A 114 -14.70 6.84 4.85
CA ALA A 114 -13.59 6.76 3.92
C ALA A 114 -12.30 6.36 4.66
N GLY A 115 -11.42 5.60 4.01
CA GLY A 115 -10.05 5.44 4.52
C GLY A 115 -9.29 6.77 4.49
N SER A 116 -8.17 6.84 5.18
CA SER A 116 -7.25 8.00 5.17
C SER A 116 -5.95 7.63 4.46
N ASP A 117 -5.29 8.60 3.83
CA ASP A 117 -3.96 8.41 3.26
C ASP A 117 -2.85 8.44 4.33
N SER A 118 -3.19 8.70 5.60
CA SER A 118 -2.27 8.68 6.74
C SER A 118 -1.60 7.32 6.95
N GLY A 119 -2.24 6.24 6.51
CA GLY A 119 -1.62 4.91 6.52
C GLY A 119 -0.42 4.81 5.58
N CYS A 120 -0.25 5.71 4.59
CA CYS A 120 0.96 5.72 3.78
C CYS A 120 2.13 6.30 4.58
N PRO A 121 3.22 5.55 4.79
CA PRO A 121 4.32 6.03 5.61
C PRO A 121 4.86 7.36 5.11
N THR A 122 5.14 8.25 6.06
CA THR A 122 5.79 9.53 5.76
C THR A 122 7.31 9.36 5.61
N VAL A 123 7.98 10.46 5.29
CA VAL A 123 9.43 10.50 5.12
C VAL A 123 10.14 10.12 6.43
N THR A 124 10.71 8.91 6.46
CA THR A 124 11.61 8.48 7.54
C THR A 124 13.04 8.60 7.04
N PHE A 125 13.92 9.25 7.80
CA PHE A 125 15.32 9.49 7.40
C PHE A 125 15.52 10.11 6.00
N GLY A 126 14.53 10.82 5.46
CA GLY A 126 14.63 11.44 4.13
C GLY A 126 14.31 10.50 2.97
N ASN A 127 13.86 9.25 3.23
CA ASN A 127 13.42 8.33 2.19
C ASN A 127 11.91 8.40 1.97
N ASP A 128 11.56 8.26 0.70
CA ASP A 128 10.25 8.55 0.14
C ASP A 128 9.44 7.26 0.06
N PHE A 129 8.26 7.23 0.68
CA PHE A 129 7.27 6.19 0.42
C PHE A 129 6.17 6.71 -0.49
N TYR A 130 5.65 5.79 -1.29
CA TYR A 130 4.46 6.02 -2.09
C TYR A 130 3.62 4.76 -2.13
N CYS A 131 2.31 4.97 -2.14
CA CYS A 131 1.31 3.97 -1.84
C CYS A 131 0.22 3.94 -2.90
N PHE A 132 -0.13 2.73 -3.34
CA PHE A 132 -1.28 2.46 -4.17
C PHE A 132 -2.35 1.73 -3.33
N TYR A 133 -3.60 2.14 -3.51
CA TYR A 133 -4.74 1.59 -2.79
C TYR A 133 -5.70 0.91 -3.76
N GLN A 134 -6.20 -0.25 -3.35
CA GLN A 134 -7.06 -1.08 -4.17
C GLN A 134 -8.40 -0.40 -4.51
N TYR A 135 -8.92 0.42 -3.60
CA TYR A 135 -10.21 1.11 -3.79
C TYR A 135 -10.05 2.62 -3.69
N LYS A 136 -11.13 3.34 -4.04
CA LYS A 136 -11.22 4.79 -3.84
C LYS A 136 -11.15 5.13 -2.36
N ASN A 137 -10.87 6.40 -2.07
CA ASN A 137 -10.79 6.93 -0.73
C ASN A 137 -9.86 6.10 0.17
N TYR A 138 -8.70 5.70 -0.39
CA TYR A 138 -7.64 4.96 0.32
C TYR A 138 -8.09 3.62 0.91
N GLY A 139 -9.13 3.01 0.31
CA GLY A 139 -9.70 1.75 0.76
C GLY A 139 -9.01 0.50 0.22
N GLY A 140 -9.33 -0.63 0.84
CA GLY A 140 -8.82 -1.96 0.48
C GLY A 140 -7.37 -2.16 0.88
N ARG A 141 -6.69 -3.07 0.17
CA ARG A 141 -5.27 -3.34 0.38
C ARG A 141 -4.44 -2.10 -0.01
N ARG A 142 -3.44 -1.77 0.81
CA ARG A 142 -2.40 -0.78 0.51
C ARG A 142 -1.13 -1.52 0.11
N ILE A 143 -0.53 -1.17 -1.02
CA ILE A 143 0.85 -1.56 -1.34
C ILE A 143 1.73 -0.31 -1.37
N GLN A 144 2.88 -0.38 -0.73
CA GLN A 144 3.79 0.75 -0.56
C GLN A 144 5.22 0.37 -0.96
N PHE A 145 5.98 1.38 -1.36
CA PHE A 145 7.32 1.22 -1.94
C PHE A 145 8.26 2.34 -1.45
N SER A 146 9.52 2.01 -1.15
CA SER A 146 10.54 2.98 -0.67
C SER A 146 11.67 3.27 -1.67
N GLU A 147 11.82 2.45 -2.72
CA GLU A 147 12.99 2.53 -3.61
C GLU A 147 12.81 3.53 -4.75
N LYS A 148 13.96 3.96 -5.28
CA LYS A 148 14.01 4.62 -6.58
C LYS A 148 13.97 3.59 -7.71
N TYR A 149 12.85 3.56 -8.44
CA TYR A 149 12.75 2.78 -9.67
C TYR A 149 12.98 3.67 -10.88
N THR A 150 14.00 3.35 -11.66
CA THR A 150 14.21 3.97 -12.97
C THR A 150 13.36 3.26 -14.00
N MET A 151 13.24 3.86 -15.17
CA MET A 151 12.52 3.23 -16.27
C MET A 151 13.13 1.90 -16.75
N SER A 152 14.44 1.68 -16.59
CA SER A 152 15.05 0.36 -16.92
C SER A 152 14.70 -0.74 -15.91
N ASN A 153 14.24 -0.37 -14.71
CA ASN A 153 13.79 -1.28 -13.66
C ASN A 153 12.41 -0.85 -13.13
N ALA A 154 11.50 -0.51 -14.04
CA ALA A 154 10.13 -0.17 -13.67
C ALA A 154 9.50 -1.31 -12.87
N VAL A 155 8.71 -0.95 -11.87
CA VAL A 155 7.98 -1.91 -11.06
C VAL A 155 6.81 -2.43 -11.86
N MET A 156 6.61 -3.75 -11.83
CA MET A 156 5.43 -4.41 -12.36
C MET A 156 4.55 -4.82 -11.18
N LEU A 157 3.30 -4.34 -11.15
CA LEU A 157 2.39 -4.53 -10.01
C LEU A 157 1.85 -5.98 -9.93
N ASP A 158 1.89 -6.73 -11.03
CA ASP A 158 1.54 -8.17 -11.05
C ASP A 158 2.49 -9.01 -10.20
N LYS A 159 3.75 -8.61 -10.07
CA LYS A 159 4.74 -9.23 -9.17
C LYS A 159 4.25 -9.31 -7.73
N TYR A 160 3.34 -8.43 -7.35
CA TYR A 160 2.80 -8.29 -5.99
C TYR A 160 1.28 -8.57 -5.93
N ASP A 161 0.67 -9.20 -6.94
CA ASP A 161 -0.80 -9.38 -7.02
C ASP A 161 -1.58 -8.05 -6.93
N PHE A 162 -1.05 -7.00 -7.54
CA PHE A 162 -1.63 -5.65 -7.53
C PHE A 162 -1.88 -5.03 -8.92
N GLU A 163 -1.68 -5.80 -10.00
CA GLU A 163 -2.00 -5.40 -11.38
C GLU A 163 -3.50 -5.13 -11.54
N ASN A 164 -3.86 -4.02 -12.18
CA ASN A 164 -5.24 -3.60 -12.42
C ASN A 164 -6.07 -3.53 -11.12
N LYS A 165 -5.48 -3.02 -10.04
CA LYS A 165 -6.18 -2.85 -8.75
C LYS A 165 -6.20 -1.43 -8.23
N THR A 166 -5.32 -0.54 -8.67
CA THR A 166 -5.24 0.80 -8.10
C THR A 166 -6.49 1.62 -8.43
N SER A 167 -7.08 2.24 -7.41
CA SER A 167 -8.18 3.22 -7.57
C SER A 167 -7.95 4.52 -6.79
N SER A 168 -6.96 4.57 -5.90
CA SER A 168 -6.45 5.79 -5.25
C SER A 168 -4.97 5.62 -4.91
N TRP A 169 -4.27 6.72 -4.62
CA TRP A 169 -2.82 6.72 -4.38
C TRP A 169 -2.39 7.87 -3.47
N SER A 170 -1.23 7.72 -2.83
CA SER A 170 -0.57 8.78 -2.06
C SER A 170 0.94 8.70 -2.27
N ASN A 171 1.53 9.81 -2.72
CA ASN A 171 2.96 9.98 -2.87
C ASN A 171 3.44 10.92 -1.77
N LYS A 172 3.97 10.35 -0.69
CA LYS A 172 4.56 11.12 0.41
C LYS A 172 5.99 11.57 0.08
N GLY A 173 6.53 11.13 -1.05
CA GLY A 173 7.90 11.37 -1.47
C GLY A 173 8.16 12.65 -2.26
N GLY A 174 9.44 12.94 -2.46
CA GLY A 174 9.96 14.05 -3.26
C GLY A 174 10.07 13.80 -4.77
N LYS A 175 9.76 12.60 -5.25
CA LYS A 175 9.86 12.23 -6.69
C LYS A 175 8.51 12.29 -7.39
N ILE A 176 8.55 12.44 -8.72
CA ILE A 176 7.37 12.20 -9.56
C ILE A 176 7.30 10.71 -9.86
N ILE A 177 6.12 10.11 -9.70
CA ILE A 177 5.86 8.73 -10.09
C ILE A 177 5.07 8.76 -11.39
N TYR A 178 5.56 8.04 -12.38
CA TYR A 178 4.89 7.85 -13.66
C TYR A 178 4.21 6.49 -13.65
N VAL A 179 2.88 6.48 -13.65
CA VAL A 179 2.10 5.24 -13.62
C VAL A 179 1.59 4.92 -15.01
N ALA A 180 1.74 3.67 -15.41
CA ALA A 180 1.44 3.21 -16.76
C ALA A 180 0.60 1.93 -16.75
N GLY A 181 -0.10 1.73 -17.87
CA GLY A 181 -0.74 0.47 -18.22
C GLY A 181 0.06 -0.25 -19.31
N ARG A 182 -0.06 -1.57 -19.35
CA ARG A 182 0.47 -2.43 -20.41
C ARG A 182 -0.33 -2.17 -21.68
N THR A 183 0.38 -1.92 -22.77
CA THR A 183 -0.23 -1.80 -24.10
C THR A 183 -0.39 -3.16 -24.80
N VAL A 184 0.25 -4.19 -24.26
CA VAL A 184 0.13 -5.59 -24.69
C VAL A 184 0.00 -6.48 -23.45
N THR A 185 -1.11 -7.22 -23.37
CA THR A 185 -1.39 -8.14 -22.27
C THR A 185 -0.24 -9.12 -22.03
N GLY A 186 0.23 -9.20 -20.78
CA GLY A 186 1.32 -10.10 -20.35
C GLY A 186 2.72 -9.70 -20.83
N SER A 187 2.90 -8.53 -21.45
CA SER A 187 4.21 -8.07 -21.90
C SER A 187 4.72 -6.92 -21.01
N ASN A 188 5.67 -7.23 -20.12
CA ASN A 188 6.31 -6.23 -19.26
C ASN A 188 7.02 -5.13 -20.06
N ALA A 189 7.54 -5.46 -21.25
CA ALA A 189 8.15 -4.46 -22.13
C ALA A 189 7.15 -3.38 -22.57
N SER A 190 5.86 -3.74 -22.69
CA SER A 190 4.80 -2.84 -23.16
C SER A 190 4.45 -1.72 -22.17
N CYS A 191 4.92 -1.81 -20.92
CA CYS A 191 4.83 -0.76 -19.92
C CYS A 191 5.67 0.48 -20.26
N ASN A 192 6.80 0.27 -20.95
CA ASN A 192 7.79 1.35 -21.18
C ASN A 192 8.02 1.62 -22.68
N ASN A 193 7.47 0.78 -23.56
CA ASN A 193 7.58 0.95 -25.00
C ASN A 193 6.75 2.15 -25.48
N TYR A 194 7.32 2.92 -26.41
CA TYR A 194 6.58 4.00 -27.07
C TYR A 194 5.49 3.42 -27.97
N VAL A 195 4.28 3.94 -27.82
CA VAL A 195 3.14 3.72 -28.71
C VAL A 195 2.79 5.07 -29.34
N ASN A 196 2.80 5.15 -30.67
CA ASN A 196 2.52 6.40 -31.40
C ASN A 196 3.38 7.59 -30.93
N ASN A 197 4.68 7.36 -30.71
CA ASN A 197 5.63 8.36 -30.21
C ASN A 197 5.28 8.95 -28.82
N LYS A 198 4.42 8.28 -28.06
CA LYS A 198 4.09 8.61 -26.68
C LYS A 198 4.31 7.39 -25.77
N ARG A 199 4.64 7.63 -24.51
CA ARG A 199 4.64 6.56 -23.49
C ARG A 199 3.23 6.27 -23.01
N PRO A 200 2.94 5.03 -22.56
CA PRO A 200 1.62 4.66 -22.06
C PRO A 200 1.39 5.11 -20.61
N VAL A 201 1.87 6.31 -20.26
CA VAL A 201 1.62 6.92 -18.95
C VAL A 201 0.14 7.27 -18.87
N LEU A 202 -0.50 6.77 -17.82
CA LEU A 202 -1.90 7.01 -17.50
C LEU A 202 -2.05 8.27 -16.66
N TRP A 203 -1.24 8.41 -15.59
CA TRP A 203 -1.16 9.61 -14.77
C TRP A 203 0.23 9.79 -14.16
N GLU A 204 0.43 10.97 -13.56
CA GLU A 204 1.63 11.31 -12.79
C GLU A 204 1.22 11.59 -11.35
N GLU A 205 2.01 11.08 -10.41
CA GLU A 205 1.89 11.41 -8.99
C GLU A 205 2.96 12.44 -8.67
N THR A 206 2.57 13.71 -8.57
CA THR A 206 3.50 14.78 -8.19
C THR A 206 4.03 14.55 -6.77
N ASN A 207 5.18 15.16 -6.46
CA ASN A 207 5.76 15.05 -5.13
C ASN A 207 4.79 15.56 -4.04
N HIS A 208 4.74 14.86 -2.91
CA HIS A 208 3.87 15.20 -1.77
C HIS A 208 2.41 15.44 -2.14
N SER A 209 1.86 14.59 -3.00
CA SER A 209 0.46 14.68 -3.44
C SER A 209 -0.25 13.35 -3.29
N HIS A 210 -1.57 13.39 -3.39
CA HIS A 210 -2.43 12.21 -3.29
C HIS A 210 -3.66 12.40 -4.16
N SER A 211 -4.34 11.31 -4.47
CA SER A 211 -5.69 11.34 -5.03
C SER A 211 -6.54 10.22 -4.46
N SER A 212 -7.73 10.57 -3.97
CA SER A 212 -8.73 9.62 -3.46
C SER A 212 -9.48 8.88 -4.58
N SER A 213 -9.31 9.25 -5.86
CA SER A 213 -9.98 8.58 -6.97
C SER A 213 -9.22 8.72 -8.28
N LEU A 214 -9.22 7.67 -9.10
CA LEU A 214 -8.70 7.67 -10.48
C LEU A 214 -9.80 7.81 -11.55
N GLY A 215 -11.07 7.66 -11.17
CA GLY A 215 -12.20 7.89 -12.06
C GLY A 215 -12.20 6.90 -13.22
N SER A 216 -12.09 7.37 -14.46
CA SER A 216 -12.02 6.47 -15.62
C SER A 216 -10.72 5.66 -15.72
N LEU A 217 -9.72 5.97 -14.89
CA LEU A 217 -8.44 5.27 -14.83
C LEU A 217 -8.38 4.20 -13.72
N ASP A 218 -9.49 3.96 -13.00
CA ASP A 218 -9.58 2.91 -11.99
C ASP A 218 -9.17 1.56 -12.57
N ASN A 219 -8.36 0.81 -11.82
CA ASN A 219 -7.93 -0.55 -12.17
C ASN A 219 -7.17 -0.64 -13.50
N MET A 220 -6.42 0.41 -13.87
CA MET A 220 -5.59 0.42 -15.08
C MET A 220 -4.08 0.40 -14.81
N ALA A 221 -3.65 0.55 -13.55
CA ALA A 221 -2.23 0.51 -13.20
C ALA A 221 -1.67 -0.90 -13.35
N ASP A 222 -0.64 -1.03 -14.19
CA ASP A 222 0.12 -2.28 -14.32
C ASP A 222 1.56 -2.12 -13.84
N CYS A 223 2.09 -0.90 -13.92
CA CYS A 223 3.50 -0.61 -13.66
C CYS A 223 3.76 0.86 -13.38
N PHE A 224 4.91 1.16 -12.78
CA PHE A 224 5.34 2.53 -12.58
C PHE A 224 6.86 2.66 -12.53
N TRP A 225 7.35 3.89 -12.64
CA TRP A 225 8.73 4.27 -12.36
C TRP A 225 8.77 5.69 -11.78
N THR A 226 9.93 6.07 -11.24
CA THR A 226 10.19 7.37 -10.60
C THR A 226 11.13 8.23 -11.45
N SER A 227 11.08 9.56 -11.25
CA SER A 227 12.02 10.54 -11.84
C SER A 227 13.46 10.40 -11.35
#